data_AF-A0A0V8IGL1-F1
#
_entry.id   AF-A0A0V8IGL1-F1
#
_cell.length_a   1.000
_cell.length_b   1.000
_cell.length_c   1.000
_cell.angle_alpha   90.00
_cell.angle_beta   90.00
_cell.angle_gamma   90.00
#
_symmetry.space_group_name_H-M   'P 1'
#
loop_
_entity.id
_entity.type
_entity.pdbx_description
1 polymer ?
#
loop_
_entity_poly.entity_id
_entity_poly.type
_entity_poly.pdbx_seq_one_letter_code
_entity_poly.pdbx_strand_id
1 'polypeptide(L)'
;MSPASGRNALPETMPSDSAAKFASIGSPYFGIMLAVMAVVLILSNIGASKGVAFGPIVTDGGFFLFPLAYILGDVISEVYGFKVARKAIVTTFALSVFASLCYWVIIALPGFDDDYSAAKQSALEGALGPVPQIVLASLLAFLAGQTINSWILVRMKARTGEKSLWARLMGSSGAGEFVDTLIFCSIAASVIGITDFGMFANYVLVGFVYKTLVEFLFVPVTSLVIGWVKKREPSYGAVATA
;
A
#
# COMPACT_ATOMS: atom_id res chain seq x y z
N MET A 1 -71.96 -1.19 21.29
CA MET A 1 -70.87 -0.30 20.84
C MET A 1 -69.65 -0.57 21.69
N SER A 2 -68.66 -1.28 21.15
CA SER A 2 -67.38 -1.56 21.80
C SER A 2 -66.30 -1.45 20.71
N PRO A 3 -65.28 -0.58 20.84
CA PRO A 3 -64.30 -0.40 19.76
C PRO A 3 -63.18 -1.43 19.86
N ALA A 4 -62.84 -2.02 18.72
CA ALA A 4 -61.69 -2.90 18.54
C ALA A 4 -60.38 -2.13 18.74
N SER A 5 -59.59 -2.53 19.73
CA SER A 5 -58.20 -2.09 19.90
C SER A 5 -57.29 -3.00 19.06
N GLY A 6 -57.06 -2.60 17.82
CA GLY A 6 -56.04 -3.20 16.94
C GLY A 6 -54.66 -2.80 17.42
N ARG A 7 -54.03 -3.64 18.26
CA ARG A 7 -52.59 -3.57 18.54
C ARG A 7 -51.82 -4.01 17.30
N ASN A 8 -51.47 -3.05 16.44
CA ASN A 8 -50.36 -3.21 15.50
C ASN A 8 -49.06 -3.25 16.32
N ALA A 9 -48.70 -4.42 16.83
CA ALA A 9 -47.34 -4.66 17.31
C ALA A 9 -46.42 -4.69 16.08
N LEU A 10 -45.58 -3.66 15.94
CA LEU A 10 -44.49 -3.65 14.98
C LEU A 10 -43.59 -4.86 15.27
N PRO A 11 -43.11 -5.60 14.25
CA PRO A 11 -42.22 -6.72 14.48
C PRO A 11 -40.95 -6.24 15.19
N GLU A 12 -40.60 -6.90 16.31
CA GLU A 12 -39.34 -6.70 17.00
C GLU A 12 -38.19 -6.85 16.00
N THR A 13 -37.48 -5.77 15.74
CA THR A 13 -36.25 -5.78 14.95
C THR A 13 -35.21 -6.61 15.70
N MET A 14 -35.01 -7.85 15.27
CA MET A 14 -33.86 -8.68 15.65
C MET A 14 -32.58 -7.82 15.56
N PRO A 15 -31.73 -7.77 16.60
CA PRO A 15 -30.45 -7.09 16.50
C PRO A 15 -29.65 -7.73 15.37
N SER A 16 -29.30 -6.97 14.33
CA SER A 16 -28.43 -7.45 13.27
C SER A 16 -27.02 -7.60 13.83
N ASP A 17 -26.68 -8.80 14.31
CA ASP A 17 -25.37 -9.16 14.85
C ASP A 17 -24.26 -9.24 13.77
N SER A 18 -24.49 -8.61 12.61
CA SER A 18 -23.67 -8.65 11.39
C SER A 18 -23.01 -7.30 11.07
N ALA A 19 -22.95 -6.36 12.01
CA ALA A 19 -22.18 -5.15 11.82
C ALA A 19 -20.68 -5.45 11.96
N ALA A 20 -19.88 -5.10 10.95
CA ALA A 20 -18.44 -5.30 10.97
C ALA A 20 -17.79 -4.61 12.18
N LYS A 21 -16.97 -5.34 12.93
CA LYS A 21 -16.27 -4.87 14.13
C LYS A 21 -14.88 -4.34 13.75
N PHE A 22 -14.54 -3.14 14.23
CA PHE A 22 -13.25 -2.48 14.00
C PHE A 22 -12.62 -2.02 15.31
N ALA A 23 -11.29 -1.96 15.36
CA ALA A 23 -10.53 -1.45 16.50
C ALA A 23 -10.42 0.08 16.50
N SER A 24 -10.24 0.68 17.68
CA SER A 24 -10.07 2.13 17.83
C SER A 24 -8.64 2.58 17.46
N ILE A 25 -8.53 3.79 16.89
CA ILE A 25 -7.27 4.40 16.45
C ILE A 25 -6.30 4.66 17.63
N GLY A 26 -6.82 4.75 18.86
CA GLY A 26 -6.03 4.97 20.08
C GLY A 26 -5.27 3.75 20.61
N SER A 27 -5.29 2.63 19.88
CA SER A 27 -4.54 1.43 20.27
C SER A 27 -3.03 1.59 20.00
N PRO A 28 -2.16 1.14 20.93
CA PRO A 28 -0.71 1.17 20.71
C PRO A 28 -0.27 0.34 19.50
N TYR A 29 -1.01 -0.71 19.14
CA TYR A 29 -0.69 -1.57 17.99
C TYR A 29 -0.85 -0.84 16.66
N PHE A 30 -1.85 0.03 16.52
CA PHE A 30 -2.02 0.84 15.32
C PHE A 30 -0.82 1.78 15.11
N GLY A 31 -0.37 2.44 16.17
CA GLY A 31 0.81 3.31 16.12
C GLY A 31 2.08 2.56 15.68
N ILE A 32 2.29 1.35 16.21
CA ILE A 32 3.42 0.49 15.81
C ILE A 32 3.29 0.09 14.34
N MET A 33 2.13 -0.40 13.90
CA MET A 33 1.93 -0.80 12.51
C MET A 33 2.10 0.36 11.52
N LEU A 34 1.60 1.54 11.87
CA LEU A 34 1.79 2.75 11.07
C LEU A 34 3.28 3.12 10.98
N ALA A 35 4.01 3.07 12.09
CA ALA A 35 5.44 3.36 12.11
C ALA A 35 6.24 2.35 11.28
N VAL A 36 5.94 1.05 11.40
CA VAL A 36 6.58 0.01 10.59
C VAL A 36 6.25 0.21 9.11
N MET A 37 4.99 0.49 8.76
CA MET A 37 4.59 0.76 7.38
C MET A 37 5.33 1.98 6.80
N ALA A 38 5.47 3.05 7.57
CA ALA A 38 6.22 4.24 7.17
C ALA A 38 7.69 3.94 6.91
N VAL A 39 8.34 3.21 7.82
CA VAL A 39 9.75 2.82 7.66
C VAL A 39 9.93 1.91 6.44
N VAL A 40 9.05 0.93 6.26
CA VAL A 40 9.09 0.02 5.11
C VAL A 40 8.96 0.80 3.79
N LEU A 41 8.03 1.75 3.69
CA LEU A 41 7.88 2.55 2.47
C LEU A 41 9.10 3.43 2.20
N ILE A 42 9.65 4.10 3.23
CA ILE A 42 10.84 4.94 3.09
C ILE A 42 12.04 4.09 2.63
N LEU A 43 12.29 2.96 3.28
CA LEU A 43 13.37 2.05 2.89
C LEU A 43 13.16 1.48 1.48
N SER A 44 11.92 1.18 1.10
CA SER A 44 11.59 0.69 -0.24
C SER A 44 11.89 1.74 -1.31
N ASN A 45 11.57 3.02 -1.07
CA ASN A 45 11.85 4.10 -2.03
C ASN A 45 13.35 4.35 -2.19
N ILE A 46 14.14 4.18 -1.13
CA ILE A 46 15.61 4.24 -1.23
C ILE A 46 16.14 3.01 -1.96
N GLY A 47 15.66 1.81 -1.62
CA GLY A 47 16.07 0.57 -2.30
C GLY A 47 15.75 0.60 -3.80
N ALA A 48 14.62 1.18 -4.17
CA ALA A 48 14.17 1.28 -5.55
C ALA A 48 15.01 2.25 -6.42
N SER A 49 15.84 3.11 -5.82
CA SER A 49 16.82 3.90 -6.60
C SER A 49 17.96 3.04 -7.17
N LYS A 50 18.09 1.80 -6.70
CA LYS A 50 19.08 0.84 -7.16
C LYS A 50 18.43 -0.24 -8.02
N GLY A 51 18.80 -0.29 -9.30
CA GLY A 51 18.49 -1.43 -10.16
C GLY A 51 19.17 -2.71 -9.66
N VAL A 52 18.47 -3.83 -9.74
CA VAL A 52 18.95 -5.17 -9.37
C VAL A 52 18.68 -6.14 -10.51
N ALA A 53 19.66 -6.97 -10.83
CA ALA A 53 19.51 -8.00 -11.85
C ALA A 53 19.87 -9.38 -11.29
N PHE A 54 18.99 -10.35 -11.53
CA PHE A 54 19.22 -11.77 -11.26
C PHE A 54 19.21 -12.53 -12.59
N GLY A 55 20.35 -12.55 -13.28
CA GLY A 55 20.43 -13.07 -14.65
C GLY A 55 19.50 -12.28 -15.59
N PRO A 56 18.51 -12.91 -16.24
CA PRO A 56 17.58 -12.23 -17.15
C PRO A 56 16.47 -11.44 -16.44
N ILE A 57 16.39 -11.50 -15.11
CA ILE A 57 15.34 -10.85 -14.32
C ILE A 57 15.83 -9.47 -13.89
N VAL A 58 15.19 -8.41 -14.37
CA VAL A 58 15.46 -7.03 -13.97
C VAL A 58 14.42 -6.59 -12.95
N THR A 59 14.88 -6.05 -11.83
CA THR A 59 14.06 -5.52 -10.74
C THR A 59 14.78 -4.35 -10.06
N ASP A 60 14.25 -3.88 -8.94
CA ASP A 60 14.80 -2.81 -8.14
C ASP A 60 15.07 -3.29 -6.71
N GLY A 61 15.91 -2.59 -5.94
CA GLY A 61 16.29 -3.01 -4.59
C GLY A 61 15.16 -2.96 -3.55
N GLY A 62 14.02 -2.33 -3.86
CA GLY A 62 12.85 -2.25 -3.00
C GLY A 62 11.92 -3.45 -3.09
N PHE A 63 12.05 -4.29 -4.12
CA PHE A 63 11.09 -5.37 -4.44
C PHE A 63 10.79 -6.33 -3.27
N PHE A 64 11.78 -6.65 -2.43
CA PHE A 64 11.63 -7.61 -1.33
C PHE A 64 10.84 -7.04 -0.13
N LEU A 65 10.68 -5.72 -0.05
CA LEU A 65 9.89 -5.05 1.00
C LEU A 65 8.40 -5.00 0.65
N PHE A 66 8.04 -5.22 -0.62
CA PHE A 66 6.66 -5.19 -1.10
C PHE A 66 5.72 -6.18 -0.35
N PRO A 67 6.08 -7.46 -0.11
CA PRO A 67 5.23 -8.37 0.67
C PRO A 67 4.93 -7.84 2.07
N LEU A 68 5.91 -7.20 2.73
CA LEU A 68 5.73 -6.67 4.07
C LEU A 68 4.79 -5.46 4.08
N ALA A 69 4.93 -4.55 3.12
CA ALA A 69 4.01 -3.42 2.95
C ALA A 69 2.58 -3.89 2.68
N TYR A 70 2.42 -4.92 1.84
CA TYR A 70 1.12 -5.51 1.53
C TYR A 70 0.43 -6.10 2.77
N ILE A 71 1.14 -6.95 3.53
CA ILE A 71 0.61 -7.55 4.77
C ILE A 71 0.18 -6.46 5.76
N LEU A 72 1.00 -5.43 5.95
CA LEU A 72 0.68 -4.33 6.87
C LEU A 72 -0.56 -3.56 6.41
N GLY A 73 -0.67 -3.27 5.12
CA GLY A 73 -1.83 -2.60 4.52
C GLY A 73 -3.12 -3.39 4.71
N ASP A 74 -3.08 -4.71 4.49
CA ASP A 74 -4.21 -5.61 4.67
C ASP A 74 -4.63 -5.73 6.14
N VAL A 75 -3.67 -5.91 7.04
CA VAL A 75 -3.92 -5.97 8.48
C VAL A 75 -4.57 -4.68 8.96
N ILE A 76 -4.04 -3.52 8.55
CA ILE A 76 -4.63 -2.23 8.95
C ILE A 76 -6.05 -2.09 8.39
N SER A 77 -6.27 -2.43 7.12
CA SER A 77 -7.57 -2.34 6.46
C SER A 77 -8.62 -3.23 7.11
N GLU A 78 -8.24 -4.45 7.48
CA GLU A 78 -9.15 -5.47 8.03
C GLU A 78 -9.40 -5.28 9.54
N VAL A 79 -8.43 -4.76 10.29
CA VAL A 79 -8.56 -4.57 11.75
C VAL A 79 -9.16 -3.21 12.12
N TYR A 80 -8.78 -2.14 11.43
CA TYR A 80 -9.19 -0.76 11.75
C TYR A 80 -10.12 -0.13 10.70
N GLY A 81 -10.31 -0.81 9.57
CA GLY A 81 -11.24 -0.40 8.53
C GLY A 81 -10.64 0.52 7.47
N PHE A 82 -11.35 0.61 6.34
CA PHE A 82 -10.90 1.30 5.13
C PHE A 82 -10.55 2.79 5.33
N LYS A 83 -11.33 3.51 6.15
CA LYS A 83 -11.05 4.93 6.43
C LYS A 83 -9.72 5.13 7.16
N VAL A 84 -9.37 4.22 8.06
CA VAL A 84 -8.11 4.27 8.83
C VAL A 84 -6.95 3.84 7.94
N ALA A 85 -7.10 2.76 7.17
CA ALA A 85 -6.09 2.34 6.20
C ALA A 85 -5.75 3.43 5.18
N ARG A 86 -6.76 4.10 4.61
CA ARG A 86 -6.53 5.22 3.70
C ARG A 86 -5.75 6.36 4.35
N LYS A 87 -6.06 6.70 5.62
CA LYS A 87 -5.28 7.68 6.38
C LYS A 87 -3.85 7.21 6.59
N ALA A 88 -3.65 5.97 7.00
CA ALA A 88 -2.33 5.38 7.24
C ALA A 88 -1.46 5.43 5.97
N ILE A 89 -2.02 5.08 4.81
CA ILE A 89 -1.34 5.14 3.51
C ILE A 89 -0.95 6.59 3.18
N VAL A 90 -1.89 7.54 3.26
CA VAL A 90 -1.62 8.96 2.99
C VAL A 90 -0.55 9.51 3.93
N THR A 91 -0.61 9.18 5.22
CA THR A 91 0.41 9.58 6.20
C THR A 91 1.77 9.01 5.83
N THR A 92 1.84 7.75 5.40
CA THR A 92 3.09 7.07 5.03
C THR A 92 3.72 7.66 3.77
N PHE A 93 2.90 8.02 2.76
CA PHE A 93 3.37 8.78 1.61
C PHE A 93 3.83 10.19 1.98
N ALA A 94 3.10 10.90 2.85
CA ALA A 94 3.51 12.23 3.32
C ALA A 94 4.85 12.17 4.07
N LEU A 95 5.07 11.15 4.89
CA LEU A 95 6.35 10.90 5.56
C LEU A 95 7.45 10.55 4.56
N SER A 96 7.14 9.84 3.48
CA SER A 96 8.12 9.55 2.41
C SER A 96 8.53 10.79 1.63
N VAL A 97 7.58 11.69 1.35
CA VAL A 97 7.87 13.02 0.77
C VAL A 97 8.71 13.84 1.74
N PHE A 98 8.38 13.86 3.02
CA PHE A 98 9.17 14.55 4.03
C PHE A 98 10.60 14.01 4.12
N ALA A 99 10.78 12.68 4.16
CA ALA A 99 12.10 12.05 4.12
C ALA A 99 12.90 12.44 2.87
N SER A 100 12.23 12.46 1.70
CA SER A 100 12.84 12.92 0.46
C SER A 100 13.29 14.38 0.50
N LEU A 101 12.51 15.27 1.14
CA LEU A 101 12.89 16.66 1.34
C LEU A 101 14.09 16.78 2.27
N CYS A 102 14.13 15.98 3.35
CA CYS A 102 15.29 15.92 4.24
C CYS A 102 16.55 15.49 3.48
N TYR A 103 16.48 14.46 2.64
CA TYR A 103 17.62 14.03 1.82
C TYR A 103 18.08 15.11 0.85
N TRP A 104 17.15 15.81 0.21
CA TRP A 104 17.48 16.92 -0.67
C TRP A 104 18.21 18.05 0.08
N VAL A 105 17.75 18.42 1.27
CA VAL A 105 18.43 19.41 2.12
C VAL A 105 19.80 18.92 2.56
N ILE A 106 19.93 17.64 2.96
CA ILE A 106 21.22 17.05 3.36
C ILE A 106 22.24 17.14 2.22
N ILE A 107 21.83 16.85 0.99
CA ILE A 107 22.69 16.95 -0.20
C ILE A 107 23.04 18.42 -0.50
N ALA A 108 22.12 19.35 -0.31
CA ALA A 108 22.33 20.77 -0.64
C ALA A 108 23.24 21.52 0.36
N LEU A 109 23.44 20.97 1.56
CA LEU A 109 24.30 21.58 2.58
C LEU A 109 25.79 21.47 2.18
N PRO A 110 26.60 22.52 2.43
CA PRO A 110 28.01 22.47 2.13
C PRO A 110 28.73 21.43 3.00
N GLY A 111 29.49 20.56 2.35
CA GLY A 111 30.46 19.67 3.01
C GLY A 111 31.76 20.40 3.35
N PHE A 112 32.72 19.68 3.95
CA PHE A 112 34.07 20.20 4.14
C PHE A 112 34.91 20.13 2.85
N ASP A 113 35.89 21.02 2.73
CA ASP A 113 36.76 21.16 1.55
C ASP A 113 37.93 20.14 1.55
N ASP A 114 37.63 18.87 1.80
CA ASP A 114 38.60 17.78 1.81
C ASP A 114 38.15 16.61 0.90
N ASP A 115 39.13 15.85 0.38
CA ASP A 115 38.87 14.76 -0.57
C ASP A 115 37.93 13.67 -0.01
N TYR A 116 37.98 13.44 1.30
CA TYR A 116 37.13 12.45 1.96
C TYR A 116 35.67 12.92 2.04
N SER A 117 35.44 14.20 2.34
CA SER A 117 34.12 14.82 2.32
C SER A 117 33.55 14.91 0.91
N ALA A 118 34.37 15.23 -0.10
CA ALA A 118 33.95 15.23 -1.51
C ALA A 118 33.49 13.82 -1.98
N ALA A 119 34.22 12.78 -1.60
CA ALA A 119 33.83 11.39 -1.91
C ALA A 119 32.50 11.00 -1.24
N LYS A 120 32.28 11.41 0.02
CA LYS A 120 31.01 11.19 0.73
C LYS A 120 29.84 11.94 0.09
N GLN A 121 30.05 13.18 -0.32
CA GLN A 121 29.04 13.98 -0.99
C GLN A 121 28.57 13.30 -2.28
N SER A 122 29.51 12.88 -3.12
CA SER A 122 29.20 12.15 -4.36
C SER A 122 28.44 10.84 -4.10
N ALA A 123 28.79 10.11 -3.04
CA ALA A 123 28.07 8.89 -2.66
C ALA A 123 26.63 9.18 -2.20
N LEU A 124 26.40 10.24 -1.43
CA LEU A 124 25.07 10.66 -0.99
C LEU A 124 24.22 11.13 -2.18
N GLU A 125 24.79 11.91 -3.09
CA GLU A 125 24.12 12.36 -4.31
C GLU A 125 23.70 11.17 -5.19
N GLY A 126 24.59 10.20 -5.39
CA GLY A 126 24.29 9.00 -6.17
C GLY A 126 23.21 8.12 -5.53
N ALA A 127 23.25 7.94 -4.20
CA ALA A 127 22.33 7.06 -3.50
C ALA A 127 20.95 7.69 -3.25
N LEU A 128 20.93 8.95 -2.80
CA LEU A 128 19.73 9.63 -2.30
C LEU A 128 19.19 10.68 -3.28
N GLY A 129 20.00 11.19 -4.20
CA GLY A 129 19.59 12.16 -5.22
C GLY A 129 18.40 11.70 -6.08
N PRO A 130 18.28 10.40 -6.44
CA PRO A 130 17.13 9.91 -7.19
C PRO A 130 15.86 9.63 -6.36
N VAL A 131 15.95 9.62 -5.03
CA VAL A 131 14.81 9.29 -4.13
C VAL A 131 13.57 10.16 -4.36
N PRO A 132 13.67 11.50 -4.59
CA PRO A 132 12.50 12.32 -4.89
C PRO A 132 11.71 11.84 -6.11
N GLN A 133 12.41 11.40 -7.15
CA GLN A 133 11.77 10.85 -8.35
C GLN A 133 11.10 9.50 -8.07
N ILE A 134 11.73 8.63 -7.28
CA ILE A 134 11.13 7.36 -6.89
C ILE A 134 9.89 7.56 -6.00
N VAL A 135 9.93 8.49 -5.05
CA VAL A 135 8.77 8.83 -4.22
C VAL A 135 7.63 9.37 -5.08
N LEU A 136 7.93 10.22 -6.07
CA LEU A 136 6.95 10.70 -7.04
C LEU A 136 6.36 9.55 -7.88
N ALA A 137 7.22 8.64 -8.36
CA ALA A 137 6.80 7.44 -9.09
C ALA A 137 5.82 6.60 -8.26
N SER A 138 6.18 6.28 -7.01
CA SER A 138 5.35 5.52 -6.07
C SER A 138 4.00 6.18 -5.82
N LEU A 139 3.97 7.51 -5.66
CA LEU A 139 2.73 8.26 -5.40
C LEU A 139 1.81 8.24 -6.63
N LEU A 140 2.34 8.51 -7.82
CA LEU A 140 1.56 8.54 -9.07
C LEU A 140 1.07 7.15 -9.45
N ALA A 141 1.92 6.13 -9.31
CA ALA A 141 1.58 4.73 -9.52
C ALA A 141 0.43 4.31 -8.59
N PHE A 142 0.58 4.56 -7.28
CA PHE A 142 -0.43 4.21 -6.31
C PHE A 142 -1.77 4.91 -6.58
N LEU A 143 -1.75 6.21 -6.88
CA LEU A 143 -2.96 6.98 -7.15
C LEU A 143 -3.68 6.45 -8.40
N ALA A 144 -2.95 6.22 -9.49
CA ALA A 144 -3.52 5.72 -10.73
C ALA A 144 -4.01 4.28 -10.60
N GLY A 145 -3.20 3.39 -10.00
CA GLY A 145 -3.54 1.99 -9.77
C GLY A 145 -4.79 1.83 -8.90
N GLN A 146 -4.87 2.57 -7.78
CA GLN A 146 -6.06 2.59 -6.92
C GLN A 146 -7.29 3.17 -7.64
N THR A 147 -7.12 4.21 -8.46
CA THR A 147 -8.21 4.80 -9.25
C THR A 147 -8.75 3.80 -10.27
N ILE A 148 -7.88 3.11 -11.00
CA ILE A 148 -8.28 2.10 -11.98
C ILE A 148 -8.91 0.90 -11.30
N ASN A 149 -8.35 0.40 -10.21
CA ASN A 149 -8.92 -0.70 -9.43
C ASN A 149 -10.35 -0.36 -9.00
N SER A 150 -10.54 0.76 -8.30
CA SER A 150 -11.86 1.17 -7.82
C SER A 150 -12.86 1.43 -8.95
N TRP A 151 -12.42 2.03 -10.06
CA TRP A 151 -13.27 2.27 -11.24
C TRP A 151 -13.73 0.95 -11.89
N ILE A 152 -12.83 -0.01 -12.12
CA ILE A 152 -13.16 -1.32 -12.69
C ILE A 152 -14.12 -2.06 -11.75
N LEU A 153 -13.86 -2.05 -10.45
CA LEU A 153 -14.69 -2.72 -9.45
C LEU A 153 -16.13 -2.20 -9.50
N VAL A 154 -16.32 -0.88 -9.53
CA VAL A 154 -17.64 -0.24 -9.63
C VAL A 154 -18.30 -0.54 -10.98
N ARG A 155 -17.56 -0.42 -12.09
CA ARG A 155 -18.07 -0.65 -13.45
C ARG A 155 -18.53 -2.09 -13.65
N MET A 156 -17.77 -3.05 -13.14
CA MET A 156 -18.14 -4.47 -13.20
C MET A 156 -19.31 -4.77 -12.29
N LYS A 157 -19.37 -4.23 -11.05
CA LYS A 157 -20.53 -4.37 -10.16
C LYS A 157 -21.82 -3.88 -10.84
N ALA A 158 -21.75 -2.74 -11.52
CA ALA A 158 -22.89 -2.18 -12.25
C ALA A 158 -23.36 -3.07 -13.42
N ARG A 159 -22.48 -3.89 -14.01
CA ARG A 159 -22.81 -4.80 -15.12
C ARG A 159 -23.28 -6.18 -14.66
N THR A 160 -22.61 -6.75 -13.67
CA THR A 160 -22.81 -8.16 -13.27
C THR A 160 -23.62 -8.32 -11.98
N GLY A 161 -23.94 -7.22 -11.30
CA GLY A 161 -24.53 -7.26 -9.96
C GLY A 161 -23.61 -7.98 -8.96
N GLU A 162 -24.20 -8.81 -8.12
CA GLU A 162 -23.49 -9.57 -7.07
C GLU A 162 -23.03 -10.97 -7.53
N LYS A 163 -23.34 -11.37 -8.77
CA LYS A 163 -23.17 -12.76 -9.24
C LYS A 163 -21.72 -13.24 -9.35
N SER A 164 -20.74 -12.35 -9.40
CA SER A 164 -19.34 -12.74 -9.52
C SER A 164 -18.40 -11.78 -8.78
N LEU A 165 -18.38 -11.89 -7.45
CA LEU A 165 -17.47 -11.13 -6.59
C LEU A 165 -15.99 -11.44 -6.89
N TRP A 166 -15.65 -12.71 -7.07
CA TRP A 166 -14.27 -13.15 -7.33
C TRP A 166 -13.70 -12.58 -8.63
N ALA A 167 -14.41 -12.69 -9.75
CA ALA A 167 -13.92 -12.11 -11.01
C ALA A 167 -13.77 -10.59 -10.95
N ARG A 168 -14.60 -9.91 -10.14
CA ARG A 168 -14.51 -8.46 -9.91
C ARG A 168 -13.25 -8.09 -9.15
N LEU A 169 -13.01 -8.76 -8.01
CA LEU A 169 -11.85 -8.48 -7.16
C LEU A 169 -10.55 -8.81 -7.89
N MET A 170 -10.47 -9.97 -8.52
CA MET A 170 -9.28 -10.40 -9.27
C MET A 170 -9.02 -9.50 -10.48
N GLY A 171 -10.07 -9.20 -11.26
CA GLY A 171 -9.94 -8.38 -12.46
C GLY A 171 -9.59 -6.92 -12.14
N SER A 172 -10.17 -6.35 -11.08
CA SER A 172 -9.89 -4.97 -10.69
C SER A 172 -8.53 -4.82 -10.02
N SER A 173 -8.14 -5.77 -9.15
CA SER A 173 -6.81 -5.78 -8.54
C SER A 173 -5.72 -5.99 -9.57
N GLY A 174 -5.83 -6.98 -10.45
CA GLY A 174 -4.82 -7.23 -11.48
C GLY A 174 -4.65 -6.05 -12.45
N ALA A 175 -5.74 -5.43 -12.88
CA ALA A 175 -5.66 -4.24 -13.73
C ALA A 175 -5.09 -3.02 -12.99
N GLY A 176 -5.46 -2.82 -11.73
CA GLY A 176 -4.89 -1.76 -10.89
C GLY A 176 -3.40 -1.93 -10.67
N GLU A 177 -2.96 -3.15 -10.36
CA GLU A 177 -1.56 -3.49 -10.11
C GLU A 177 -0.70 -3.39 -11.38
N PHE A 178 -1.27 -3.73 -12.54
CA PHE A 178 -0.60 -3.53 -13.82
C PHE A 178 -0.38 -2.03 -14.10
N VAL A 179 -1.41 -1.19 -13.90
CA VAL A 179 -1.28 0.27 -14.11
C VAL A 179 -0.32 0.90 -13.11
N ASP A 180 -0.39 0.50 -11.84
CA ASP A 180 0.57 0.90 -10.80
C ASP A 180 2.00 0.59 -11.26
N THR A 181 2.27 -0.68 -11.57
CA THR A 181 3.60 -1.14 -11.96
C THR A 181 4.08 -0.47 -13.23
N LEU A 182 3.21 -0.28 -14.22
CA LEU A 182 3.57 0.38 -15.47
C LEU A 182 4.00 1.83 -15.24
N ILE A 183 3.23 2.61 -14.46
CA ILE A 183 3.55 4.00 -14.16
C ILE A 183 4.82 4.09 -13.31
N PHE A 184 4.94 3.24 -12.28
CA PHE A 184 6.13 3.19 -11.44
C PHE A 184 7.37 2.91 -12.28
N CYS A 185 7.36 1.84 -13.08
CA CYS A 185 8.49 1.45 -13.92
C CYS A 185 8.80 2.52 -14.96
N SER A 186 7.80 3.20 -15.53
CA SER A 186 8.01 4.24 -16.54
C SER A 186 8.79 5.43 -15.99
N ILE A 187 8.55 5.79 -14.73
CA ILE A 187 9.24 6.90 -14.07
C ILE A 187 10.56 6.41 -13.45
N ALA A 188 10.60 5.21 -12.86
CA ALA A 188 11.78 4.66 -12.22
C ALA A 188 12.85 4.22 -13.23
N ALA A 189 12.48 3.79 -14.43
CA ALA A 189 13.42 3.30 -15.45
C ALA A 189 14.56 4.28 -15.74
N SER A 190 14.28 5.58 -15.80
CA SER A 190 15.32 6.59 -16.04
C SER A 190 16.30 6.76 -14.87
N VAL A 191 15.87 6.43 -13.65
CA VAL A 191 16.71 6.47 -12.44
C VAL A 191 17.65 5.27 -12.39
N ILE A 192 17.13 4.08 -12.70
CA ILE A 192 17.89 2.83 -12.60
C ILE A 192 18.68 2.49 -13.88
N GLY A 193 18.71 3.40 -14.85
CA GLY A 193 19.51 3.26 -16.06
C GLY A 193 18.94 2.30 -17.11
N ILE A 194 17.63 2.05 -17.10
CA ILE A 194 16.97 1.25 -18.14
C ILE A 194 16.75 2.14 -19.37
N THR A 195 17.48 1.85 -20.44
CA THR A 195 17.44 2.60 -21.71
C THR A 195 16.84 1.81 -22.87
N ASP A 196 16.79 0.48 -22.75
CA ASP A 196 16.27 -0.42 -23.77
C ASP A 196 14.80 -0.81 -23.51
N PHE A 197 13.99 -0.89 -24.57
CA PHE A 197 12.59 -1.27 -24.46
C PHE A 197 12.41 -2.71 -23.98
N GLY A 198 13.31 -3.63 -24.37
CA GLY A 198 13.29 -5.02 -23.90
C GLY A 198 13.54 -5.10 -22.40
N MET A 199 14.52 -4.36 -21.88
CA MET A 199 14.76 -4.24 -20.43
C MET A 199 13.58 -3.61 -19.69
N PHE A 200 12.97 -2.56 -20.26
CA PHE A 200 11.77 -1.94 -19.69
C PHE A 200 10.58 -2.91 -19.63
N ALA A 201 10.29 -3.61 -20.73
CA ALA A 201 9.23 -4.59 -20.79
C ALA A 201 9.47 -5.76 -19.81
N ASN A 202 10.72 -6.21 -19.68
CA ASN A 202 11.11 -7.19 -18.68
C ASN A 202 10.83 -6.67 -17.26
N TYR A 203 11.27 -5.46 -16.93
CA TYR A 203 11.08 -4.85 -15.62
C TYR A 203 9.60 -4.72 -15.25
N VAL A 204 8.76 -4.24 -16.17
CA VAL A 204 7.29 -4.15 -15.97
C VAL A 204 6.68 -5.53 -15.78
N LEU A 205 7.02 -6.49 -16.65
CA LEU A 205 6.43 -7.84 -16.60
C LEU A 205 6.83 -8.59 -15.34
N VAL A 206 8.12 -8.58 -15.00
CA VAL A 206 8.66 -9.19 -13.78
C VAL A 206 8.01 -8.54 -12.56
N GLY A 207 7.98 -7.21 -12.49
CA GLY A 207 7.35 -6.48 -11.38
C GLY A 207 5.88 -6.85 -11.21
N PHE A 208 5.11 -6.84 -12.30
CA PHE A 208 3.69 -7.16 -12.28
C PHE A 208 3.45 -8.60 -11.84
N VAL A 209 4.17 -9.57 -12.43
CA VAL A 209 4.05 -10.98 -12.09
C VAL A 209 4.47 -11.23 -10.65
N TYR A 210 5.59 -10.65 -10.21
CA TYR A 210 6.08 -10.80 -8.84
C TYR A 210 5.06 -10.28 -7.83
N LYS A 211 4.58 -9.04 -7.98
CA LYS A 211 3.61 -8.45 -7.05
C LYS A 211 2.31 -9.24 -7.00
N THR A 212 1.79 -9.63 -8.17
CA THR A 212 0.59 -10.46 -8.29
C THR A 212 0.77 -11.83 -7.60
N LEU A 213 1.90 -12.50 -7.82
CA LEU A 213 2.19 -13.79 -7.19
C LEU A 213 2.36 -13.67 -5.68
N VAL A 214 3.06 -12.63 -5.22
CA VAL A 214 3.24 -12.33 -3.80
C VAL A 214 1.88 -12.12 -3.14
N GLU A 215 1.00 -11.31 -3.73
CA GLU A 215 -0.35 -11.10 -3.22
C GLU A 215 -1.06 -12.43 -2.98
N PHE A 216 -1.12 -13.33 -3.97
CA PHE A 216 -1.77 -14.63 -3.82
C PHE A 216 -1.09 -15.57 -2.84
N LEU A 217 0.24 -15.62 -2.86
CA LEU A 217 1.03 -16.53 -2.03
C LEU A 217 0.97 -16.13 -0.55
N PHE A 218 0.89 -14.83 -0.26
CA PHE A 218 0.89 -14.32 1.10
C PHE A 218 -0.50 -14.20 1.73
N VAL A 219 -1.60 -14.36 0.99
CA VAL A 219 -2.97 -14.48 1.55
C VAL A 219 -3.06 -15.34 2.82
N PRO A 220 -2.53 -16.59 2.88
CA PRO A 220 -2.58 -17.40 4.09
C PRO A 220 -1.79 -16.78 5.25
N VAL A 221 -0.62 -16.19 4.98
CA VAL A 221 0.22 -15.53 5.99
C VAL A 221 -0.50 -14.29 6.52
N THR A 222 -1.03 -13.45 5.63
CA THR A 222 -1.82 -12.27 5.98
C THR A 222 -3.01 -12.65 6.85
N SER A 223 -3.72 -13.72 6.51
CA SER A 223 -4.85 -14.23 7.29
C SER A 223 -4.46 -14.63 8.72
N LEU A 224 -3.30 -15.29 8.89
CA LEU A 224 -2.77 -15.65 10.21
C LEU A 224 -2.40 -14.40 11.03
N VAL A 225 -1.73 -13.43 10.41
CA VAL A 225 -1.34 -12.17 11.07
C VAL A 225 -2.58 -11.38 11.48
N ILE A 226 -3.57 -11.24 10.60
CA ILE A 226 -4.87 -10.62 10.91
C ILE A 226 -5.51 -11.30 12.12
N GLY A 227 -5.62 -12.63 12.11
CA GLY A 227 -6.21 -13.38 13.21
C GLY A 227 -5.45 -13.19 14.53
N TRP A 228 -4.13 -13.11 14.48
CA TRP A 228 -3.28 -12.83 15.63
C TRP A 228 -3.46 -11.41 16.18
N VAL A 229 -3.52 -10.40 15.30
CA VAL A 229 -3.74 -9.00 15.68
C VAL A 229 -5.14 -8.85 16.29
N LYS A 230 -6.19 -9.33 15.61
CA LYS A 230 -7.58 -9.27 16.12
C LYS A 230 -7.73 -9.86 17.53
N LYS A 231 -6.97 -10.90 17.88
CA LYS A 231 -6.99 -11.52 19.22
C LYS A 231 -6.28 -10.69 20.30
N ARG A 232 -5.27 -9.90 19.91
CA ARG A 232 -4.44 -9.11 20.84
C ARG A 232 -4.89 -7.67 20.95
N GLU A 233 -5.69 -7.22 20.00
CA GLU A 233 -6.18 -5.86 19.89
C GLU A 233 -7.30 -5.61 20.92
N PRO A 234 -7.04 -4.85 22.01
CA PRO A 234 -7.98 -4.75 23.12
C PRO A 234 -9.28 -4.03 22.76
N SER A 235 -9.23 -3.16 21.73
CA SER A 235 -10.38 -2.39 21.26
C SER A 235 -11.14 -3.07 20.12
N TYR A 236 -10.69 -4.23 19.62
CA TYR A 236 -11.34 -4.91 18.51
C TYR A 236 -12.66 -5.55 18.95
N GLY A 237 -13.78 -5.03 18.43
CA GLY A 237 -15.11 -5.52 18.77
C GLY A 237 -15.64 -5.09 20.14
N ALA A 238 -14.94 -4.19 20.83
CA ALA A 238 -15.51 -3.44 21.94
C ALA A 238 -16.59 -2.51 21.36
N VAL A 239 -17.84 -2.65 21.84
CA VAL A 239 -18.90 -1.68 21.54
C VAL A 239 -18.38 -0.33 22.00
N ALA A 240 -18.36 0.66 21.10
CA ALA A 240 -18.05 2.03 21.49
C ALA A 240 -19.04 2.45 22.57
N THR A 241 -18.61 2.49 23.82
CA THR A 241 -19.37 3.09 24.91
C THR A 241 -19.34 4.60 24.67
N ALA A 242 -20.36 5.08 23.95
CA ALA A 242 -20.74 6.48 23.90
C ALA A 242 -22.26 6.54 24.12
#